data_AF-A0A3D4TU09-F1
#
_entry.id   AF-A0A3D4TU09-F1
#
_cell.length_a   1.000
_cell.length_b   1.000
_cell.length_c   1.000
_cell.angle_alpha   90.00
_cell.angle_beta   90.00
_cell.angle_gamma   90.00
#
_symmetry.space_group_name_H-M   'P 1'
#
loop_
_entity.id
_entity.type
_entity.pdbx_description
1 polymer ?
#
loop_
_entity_poly.entity_id
_entity_poly.type
_entity_poly.pdbx_seq_one_letter_code
_entity_poly.pdbx_strand_id
1 'polypeptide(L)'
;MIMRRIQRPEVNGSFDARAKAARCAVRAAIGSQQAPDFKDDLWGIFKADFARAQRGRCGYCEGQVLGLHYGDVEHFRPKAEISELDDSIPGSCGHEKPWTYQVTGRILKPEPKKPGYWWSAYDWNNYLLSCEICNRQWKGNLFPVAGRRATGPGKVRIEVPLLLSPYDNFDPAEHFAFGRYGEIWGITDQGRATIRTCGLDRASLRLARLPIARCVHEDIDDFLTGIPDGEAIRLLRHIHEAGSEERAHCGMVQSIFRHRTKVPWETLDSWMASAGARNSSRRRLAGNARPAVPLRPGLPAPTT
;
A
#
# COMPACT_ATOMS: atom_id res chain seq x y z
N MET A 1 -7.41 17.39 -5.58
CA MET A 1 -8.46 16.41 -5.91
C MET A 1 -8.18 15.20 -5.04
N ILE A 2 -9.09 14.82 -4.12
CA ILE A 2 -8.80 13.84 -3.05
C ILE A 2 -8.77 12.44 -3.66
N MET A 3 -7.58 11.85 -3.83
CA MET A 3 -7.44 10.46 -4.29
C MET A 3 -7.44 9.53 -3.07
N ARG A 4 -8.62 9.24 -2.53
CA ARG A 4 -8.75 8.17 -1.52
C ARG A 4 -8.73 6.81 -2.25
N ARG A 5 -7.58 6.13 -2.26
CA ARG A 5 -7.48 4.74 -2.75
C ARG A 5 -7.91 3.70 -1.73
N ILE A 6 -7.80 4.00 -0.42
CA ILE A 6 -8.35 3.17 0.66
C ILE A 6 -8.83 4.09 1.79
N GLN A 7 -10.08 3.91 2.23
CA GLN A 7 -10.62 4.63 3.38
C GLN A 7 -10.36 3.86 4.67
N ARG A 8 -9.79 4.53 5.67
CA ARG A 8 -9.68 3.99 7.03
C ARG A 8 -11.07 3.65 7.57
N PRO A 9 -11.27 2.48 8.22
CA PRO A 9 -12.56 2.18 8.83
C PRO A 9 -12.87 3.23 9.91
N GLU A 10 -14.15 3.54 10.07
CA GLU A 10 -14.61 4.37 11.18
C GLU A 10 -14.24 3.72 12.51
N VAL A 11 -14.02 4.55 13.54
CA VAL A 11 -13.66 4.06 14.87
C VAL A 11 -14.80 3.20 15.41
N ASN A 12 -14.52 1.93 15.68
CA ASN A 12 -15.51 1.03 16.26
C ASN A 12 -15.99 1.57 17.61
N GLY A 13 -17.31 1.62 17.84
CA GLY A 13 -17.89 2.22 19.05
C GLY A 13 -17.43 1.59 20.37
N SER A 14 -16.93 0.35 20.35
CA SER A 14 -16.38 -0.31 21.54
C SER A 14 -14.88 -0.06 21.78
N PHE A 15 -14.18 0.57 20.82
CA PHE A 15 -12.72 0.72 20.84
C PHE A 15 -12.23 1.48 22.07
N ASP A 16 -12.75 2.68 22.30
CA ASP A 16 -12.26 3.53 23.39
C ASP A 16 -12.58 2.96 24.76
N ALA A 17 -13.75 2.33 24.92
CA ALA A 17 -14.13 1.65 26.15
C ALA A 17 -13.15 0.52 26.50
N ARG A 18 -12.81 -0.33 25.51
CA ARG A 18 -11.84 -1.43 25.67
C ARG A 18 -10.43 -0.92 25.91
N ALA A 19 -10.01 0.11 25.17
CA ALA A 19 -8.63 0.62 25.22
C ALA A 19 -8.35 1.48 26.46
N LYS A 20 -9.38 1.95 27.19
CA LYS A 20 -9.23 2.88 28.32
C LYS A 20 -8.28 2.35 29.40
N ALA A 21 -8.50 1.11 29.88
CA ALA A 21 -7.68 0.53 30.93
C ALA A 21 -6.22 0.35 30.48
N ALA A 22 -6.01 -0.18 29.27
CA ALA A 22 -4.68 -0.39 28.70
C ALA A 22 -3.92 0.93 28.50
N ARG A 23 -4.59 2.00 28.01
CA ARG A 23 -4.00 3.34 27.89
C ARG A 23 -3.58 3.90 29.25
N CYS A 24 -4.39 3.71 30.30
CA CYS A 24 -4.03 4.13 31.66
C CYS A 24 -2.83 3.34 32.20
N ALA A 25 -2.81 2.01 32.02
CA ALA A 25 -1.72 1.16 32.46
C ALA A 25 -0.39 1.51 31.78
N VAL A 26 -0.39 1.72 30.46
CA VAL A 26 0.80 2.17 29.71
C VAL A 26 1.30 3.52 30.22
N ARG A 27 0.40 4.49 30.43
CA ARG A 27 0.77 5.81 30.96
C ARG A 27 1.38 5.72 32.37
N ALA A 28 0.79 4.89 33.23
CA ALA A 28 1.30 4.68 34.59
C ALA A 28 2.69 4.03 34.58
N ALA A 29 2.92 3.00 33.75
CA ALA A 29 4.21 2.36 33.60
C ALA A 29 5.30 3.37 33.14
N ILE A 30 5.01 4.15 32.09
CA ILE A 30 5.94 5.19 31.61
C ILE A 30 6.21 6.25 32.68
N GLY A 31 5.18 6.72 33.39
CA GLY A 31 5.31 7.71 34.47
C GLY A 31 6.19 7.21 35.61
N SER A 32 6.17 5.91 35.88
CA SER A 32 7.01 5.23 36.88
C SER A 32 8.35 4.73 36.31
N GLN A 33 8.74 5.15 35.10
CA GLN A 33 9.96 4.72 34.41
C GLN A 33 10.08 3.20 34.21
N GLN A 34 8.95 2.50 34.13
CA GLN A 34 8.86 1.07 33.86
C GLN A 34 8.53 0.81 32.39
N ALA A 35 8.97 -0.34 31.88
CA ALA A 35 8.60 -0.79 30.55
C ALA A 35 7.09 -1.10 30.51
N PRO A 36 6.30 -0.48 29.61
CA PRO A 36 4.89 -0.79 29.50
C PRO A 36 4.67 -2.21 29.02
N ASP A 37 3.73 -2.89 29.66
CA ASP A 37 3.25 -4.18 29.20
C ASP A 37 2.12 -3.97 28.19
N PHE A 38 2.28 -4.48 26.97
CA PHE A 38 1.28 -4.37 25.89
C PHE A 38 0.52 -5.69 25.74
N LYS A 39 0.10 -6.29 26.86
CA LYS A 39 -0.77 -7.47 26.85
C LYS A 39 -2.20 -7.08 26.42
N ASP A 40 -2.96 -8.09 26.02
CA ASP A 40 -4.39 -8.07 25.65
C ASP A 40 -4.76 -8.09 24.16
N ASP A 41 -3.80 -8.15 23.22
CA ASP A 41 -4.02 -8.21 21.74
C ASP A 41 -5.26 -7.43 21.26
N LEU A 42 -5.52 -6.27 21.87
CA LEU A 42 -6.80 -5.59 21.77
C LEU A 42 -7.07 -5.13 20.33
N TRP A 43 -6.00 -4.79 19.61
CA TRP A 43 -6.04 -4.44 18.20
C TRP A 43 -6.52 -5.61 17.34
N GLY A 44 -6.18 -6.86 17.68
CA GLY A 44 -6.62 -8.07 16.97
C GLY A 44 -8.14 -8.24 16.93
N ILE A 45 -8.86 -7.73 17.95
CA ILE A 45 -10.34 -7.73 18.00
C ILE A 45 -10.94 -7.00 16.80
N PHE A 46 -10.28 -5.95 16.30
CA PHE A 46 -10.77 -5.10 15.21
C PHE A 46 -10.28 -5.54 13.83
N LYS A 47 -9.70 -6.74 13.71
CA LYS A 47 -9.19 -7.28 12.44
C LYS A 47 -10.25 -7.27 11.34
N ALA A 48 -11.50 -7.59 11.65
CA ALA A 48 -12.58 -7.57 10.66
C ALA A 48 -12.82 -6.16 10.07
N ASP A 49 -12.68 -5.10 10.87
CA ASP A 49 -12.90 -3.71 10.44
C ASP A 49 -11.81 -3.27 9.45
N PHE A 50 -10.54 -3.50 9.80
CA PHE A 50 -9.40 -3.18 8.94
C PHE A 50 -9.34 -4.09 7.70
N ALA A 51 -9.68 -5.36 7.84
CA ALA A 51 -9.71 -6.29 6.72
C ALA A 51 -10.81 -5.91 5.71
N ARG A 52 -12.00 -5.52 6.17
CA ARG A 52 -13.06 -5.02 5.27
C ARG A 52 -12.61 -3.76 4.54
N ALA A 53 -12.06 -2.78 5.27
CA ALA A 53 -11.58 -1.54 4.69
C ALA A 53 -10.48 -1.75 3.63
N GLN A 54 -9.59 -2.72 3.84
CA GLN A 54 -8.51 -3.06 2.91
C GLN A 54 -8.87 -4.17 1.92
N ARG A 55 -10.14 -4.58 1.84
CA ARG A 55 -10.65 -5.64 0.95
C ARG A 55 -9.85 -6.96 1.10
N GLY A 56 -9.49 -7.28 2.33
CA GLY A 56 -8.74 -8.48 2.70
C GLY A 56 -7.28 -8.50 2.25
N ARG A 57 -6.71 -7.36 1.83
CA ARG A 57 -5.34 -7.24 1.33
C ARG A 57 -4.40 -6.59 2.34
N CYS A 58 -3.12 -6.94 2.24
CA CYS A 58 -2.06 -6.33 3.03
C CYS A 58 -1.92 -4.84 2.70
N GLY A 59 -1.83 -3.99 3.72
CA GLY A 59 -1.72 -2.54 3.57
C GLY A 59 -0.38 -2.05 3.00
N TYR A 60 0.61 -2.94 2.87
CA TYR A 60 1.91 -2.62 2.29
C TYR A 60 2.11 -3.25 0.92
N CYS A 61 2.04 -4.57 0.81
CA CYS A 61 2.30 -5.26 -0.46
C CYS A 61 1.08 -5.44 -1.35
N GLU A 62 -0.12 -5.11 -0.87
CA GLU A 62 -1.41 -5.33 -1.54
C GLU A 62 -1.68 -6.80 -1.92
N GLY A 63 -0.89 -7.73 -1.38
CA GLY A 63 -1.13 -9.16 -1.52
C GLY A 63 -2.36 -9.58 -0.72
N GLN A 64 -3.09 -10.57 -1.23
CA GLN A 64 -4.27 -11.12 -0.57
C GLN A 64 -3.87 -11.75 0.78
N VAL A 65 -4.51 -11.30 1.86
CA VAL A 65 -4.34 -11.87 3.19
C VAL A 65 -5.45 -12.86 3.45
N LEU A 66 -6.71 -12.41 3.43
CA LEU A 66 -7.83 -13.29 3.75
C LEU A 66 -7.95 -14.43 2.73
N GLY A 67 -7.98 -15.67 3.22
CA GLY A 67 -8.12 -16.89 2.40
C GLY A 67 -6.81 -17.51 1.88
N LEU A 68 -5.67 -16.83 2.03
CA LEU A 68 -4.38 -17.33 1.54
C LEU A 68 -3.23 -17.18 2.56
N HIS A 69 -3.20 -16.09 3.32
CA HIS A 69 -2.15 -15.81 4.30
C HIS A 69 -2.72 -15.44 5.66
N TYR A 70 -1.94 -15.63 6.71
CA TYR A 70 -2.22 -14.99 7.98
C TYR A 70 -1.89 -13.50 7.88
N GLY A 71 -2.72 -12.67 8.52
CA GLY A 71 -2.43 -11.26 8.68
C GLY A 71 -3.05 -10.71 9.94
N ASP A 72 -2.45 -9.63 10.41
CA ASP A 72 -2.69 -9.07 11.74
C ASP A 72 -3.08 -7.60 11.61
N VAL A 73 -3.76 -7.10 12.64
CA VAL A 73 -3.82 -5.66 12.84
C VAL A 73 -2.46 -5.21 13.34
N GLU A 74 -1.79 -4.42 12.51
CA GLU A 74 -0.41 -3.96 12.68
C GLU A 74 -0.36 -2.51 13.11
N HIS A 75 0.65 -2.18 13.92
CA HIS A 75 1.00 -0.82 14.32
C HIS A 75 1.88 -0.12 13.28
N PHE A 76 1.35 0.89 12.60
CA PHE A 76 2.13 1.72 11.67
C PHE A 76 3.37 2.33 12.36
N ARG A 77 3.18 2.95 13.53
CA ARG A 77 4.26 3.35 14.46
C ARG A 77 4.46 2.28 15.53
N PRO A 78 5.68 1.73 15.70
CA PRO A 78 5.92 0.61 16.60
C PRO A 78 5.79 1.05 18.08
N LYS A 79 5.03 0.27 18.85
CA LYS A 79 4.60 0.62 20.22
C LYS A 79 5.71 0.53 21.28
N ALA A 80 6.53 -0.51 21.21
CA ALA A 80 7.42 -0.89 22.32
C ALA A 80 8.87 -0.45 22.10
N GLU A 81 9.36 -0.56 20.87
CA GLU A 81 10.76 -0.36 20.51
C GLU A 81 10.83 0.18 19.08
N ILE A 82 11.85 0.97 18.78
CA ILE A 82 12.16 1.42 17.43
C ILE A 82 13.55 0.92 17.05
N SER A 83 13.64 0.21 15.94
CA SER A 83 14.91 -0.13 15.30
C SER A 83 15.15 0.81 14.12
N GLU A 84 16.41 1.02 13.75
CA GLU A 84 16.80 1.84 12.60
C GLU A 84 17.76 1.05 11.72
N LEU A 85 17.54 1.07 10.41
CA LEU A 85 18.51 0.54 9.46
C LEU A 85 19.79 1.39 9.53
N ASP A 86 20.93 0.76 9.29
CA ASP A 86 22.17 1.52 9.07
C ASP A 86 22.20 2.05 7.63
N ASP A 87 21.68 3.26 7.43
CA ASP A 87 21.62 3.88 6.11
C ASP A 87 23.01 4.25 5.54
N SER A 88 24.09 4.17 6.35
CA SER A 88 25.46 4.34 5.85
C SER A 88 25.96 3.12 5.07
N ILE A 89 25.29 1.97 5.20
CA ILE A 89 25.67 0.72 4.56
C ILE A 89 24.67 0.39 3.43
N PRO A 90 25.12 0.33 2.17
CA PRO A 90 24.28 -0.10 1.06
C PRO A 90 23.68 -1.49 1.31
N GLY A 91 22.38 -1.64 1.05
CA GLY A 91 21.69 -2.93 1.22
C GLY A 91 21.36 -3.29 2.68
N SER A 92 21.49 -2.37 3.64
CA SER A 92 21.22 -2.63 5.06
C SER A 92 19.79 -3.10 5.37
N CYS A 93 18.82 -2.92 4.47
CA CYS A 93 17.48 -3.50 4.60
C CYS A 93 17.46 -5.04 4.57
N GLY A 94 18.51 -5.65 4.01
CA GLY A 94 18.60 -7.09 3.77
C GLY A 94 17.84 -7.54 2.53
N HIS A 95 17.88 -8.85 2.29
CA HIS A 95 17.22 -9.52 1.17
C HIS A 95 16.47 -10.75 1.67
N GLU A 96 15.45 -11.17 0.93
CA GLU A 96 14.75 -12.41 1.22
C GLU A 96 15.66 -13.61 0.95
N LYS A 97 15.76 -14.51 1.92
CA LYS A 97 16.45 -15.78 1.73
C LYS A 97 15.66 -16.64 0.72
N PRO A 98 16.30 -17.13 -0.36
CA PRO A 98 15.62 -17.88 -1.42
C PRO A 98 14.71 -18.98 -0.88
N TRP A 99 13.51 -19.09 -1.47
CA TRP A 99 12.49 -20.09 -1.12
C TRP A 99 11.95 -20.02 0.31
N THR A 100 12.22 -18.93 1.03
CA THR A 100 11.66 -18.65 2.36
C THR A 100 11.10 -17.23 2.41
N TYR A 101 10.53 -16.83 3.55
CA TYR A 101 10.10 -15.46 3.83
C TYR A 101 11.04 -14.72 4.80
N GLN A 102 12.13 -15.36 5.21
CA GLN A 102 13.07 -14.80 6.17
C GLN A 102 13.98 -13.76 5.51
N VAL A 103 14.33 -12.72 6.27
CA VAL A 103 15.26 -11.69 5.82
C VAL A 103 16.68 -12.05 6.27
N THR A 104 17.63 -12.00 5.36
CA THR A 104 19.07 -12.18 5.62
C THR A 104 19.85 -10.93 5.22
N GLY A 105 21.00 -10.70 5.86
CA GLY A 105 21.88 -9.56 5.55
C GLY A 105 21.34 -8.20 5.97
N ARG A 106 20.31 -8.14 6.84
CA ARG A 106 19.85 -6.87 7.42
C ARG A 106 20.87 -6.35 8.42
N ILE A 107 21.16 -5.06 8.34
CA ILE A 107 22.08 -4.35 9.24
C ILE A 107 21.33 -3.23 9.93
N LEU A 108 21.22 -3.33 11.25
CA LEU A 108 20.59 -2.35 12.12
C LEU A 108 21.66 -1.53 12.84
N LYS A 109 21.29 -0.31 13.23
CA LYS A 109 22.07 0.42 14.22
C LYS A 109 22.10 -0.36 15.55
N PRO A 110 23.20 -0.31 16.31
CA PRO A 110 23.45 -1.22 17.43
C PRO A 110 22.46 -1.07 18.60
N GLU A 111 21.88 0.12 18.80
CA GLU A 111 20.99 0.38 19.93
C GLU A 111 19.57 0.76 19.47
N PRO A 112 18.56 -0.07 19.76
CA PRO A 112 17.18 0.29 19.51
C PRO A 112 16.69 1.34 20.52
N LYS A 113 15.79 2.22 20.08
CA LYS A 113 15.22 3.27 20.93
C LYS A 113 14.05 2.71 21.74
N LYS A 114 14.08 2.91 23.05
CA LYS A 114 13.03 2.52 24.00
C LYS A 114 12.66 3.70 24.92
N PRO A 115 11.38 3.88 25.25
CA PRO A 115 10.23 3.20 24.66
C PRO A 115 9.98 3.66 23.21
N GLY A 116 9.25 2.86 22.44
CA GLY A 116 8.74 3.25 21.12
C GLY A 116 7.61 4.28 21.20
N TYR A 117 6.72 4.26 20.21
CA TYR A 117 5.52 5.11 20.15
C TYR A 117 4.41 4.56 21.07
N TRP A 118 4.70 4.43 22.35
CA TRP A 118 3.79 3.85 23.35
C TRP A 118 2.45 4.62 23.42
N TRP A 119 2.46 5.92 23.15
CA TRP A 119 1.25 6.76 23.13
C TRP A 119 0.34 6.45 21.93
N SER A 120 0.86 5.81 20.88
CA SER A 120 0.13 5.36 19.69
C SER A 120 -0.18 3.87 19.72
N ALA A 121 0.15 3.16 20.80
CA ALA A 121 -0.09 1.72 20.92
C ALA A 121 -1.58 1.36 20.84
N TYR A 122 -2.46 2.23 21.37
CA TYR A 122 -3.91 2.08 21.36
C TYR A 122 -4.61 3.24 20.66
N ASP A 123 -4.08 3.63 19.50
CA ASP A 123 -4.64 4.67 18.62
C ASP A 123 -5.16 4.02 17.33
N TRP A 124 -6.45 4.20 17.03
CA TRP A 124 -7.10 3.65 15.84
C TRP A 124 -6.41 4.09 14.54
N ASN A 125 -5.85 5.30 14.53
CA ASN A 125 -5.14 5.84 13.37
C ASN A 125 -3.75 5.23 13.18
N ASN A 126 -3.26 4.49 14.17
CA ASN A 126 -2.00 3.79 14.09
C ASN A 126 -2.14 2.35 13.58
N TYR A 127 -3.34 1.91 13.22
CA TYR A 127 -3.61 0.52 12.83
C TYR A 127 -3.82 0.34 11.33
N LEU A 128 -3.50 -0.85 10.83
CA LEU A 128 -3.80 -1.34 9.48
C LEU A 128 -3.72 -2.87 9.44
N LEU A 129 -4.38 -3.53 8.49
CA LEU A 129 -4.17 -4.95 8.21
C LEU A 129 -2.86 -5.14 7.44
N SER A 130 -1.96 -6.02 7.90
CA SER A 130 -0.76 -6.41 7.17
C SER A 130 -0.58 -7.93 7.17
N CYS A 131 0.00 -8.47 6.10
CA CYS A 131 0.49 -9.86 6.12
C CYS A 131 1.68 -9.99 7.07
N GLU A 132 1.90 -11.21 7.58
CA GLU A 132 2.99 -11.48 8.53
C GLU A 132 4.38 -11.26 7.92
N ILE A 133 4.55 -11.43 6.61
CA ILE A 133 5.85 -11.21 5.94
C ILE A 133 6.21 -9.73 5.98
N CYS A 134 5.30 -8.85 5.52
CA CYS A 134 5.55 -7.40 5.54
C CYS A 134 5.66 -6.88 6.97
N ASN A 135 4.80 -7.38 7.87
CA ASN A 135 4.79 -6.96 9.26
C ASN A 135 6.00 -7.50 10.04
N ARG A 136 6.08 -8.81 10.26
CA ARG A 136 6.99 -9.43 11.23
C ARG A 136 8.40 -9.61 10.69
N GLN A 137 8.55 -9.93 9.41
CA GLN A 137 9.88 -10.21 8.82
C GLN A 137 10.55 -8.93 8.32
N TRP A 138 9.80 -8.06 7.64
CA TRP A 138 10.33 -6.85 7.02
C TRP A 138 10.27 -5.63 7.93
N LYS A 139 9.08 -5.05 8.11
CA LYS A 139 8.92 -3.80 8.84
C LYS A 139 9.34 -3.93 10.31
N GLY A 140 8.75 -4.85 11.05
CA GLY A 140 8.93 -5.01 12.49
C GLY A 140 8.89 -3.67 13.23
N ASN A 141 9.97 -3.38 13.95
CA ASN A 141 10.17 -2.14 14.71
C ASN A 141 10.77 -0.98 13.89
N LEU A 142 10.93 -1.13 12.57
CA LEU A 142 11.43 -0.07 11.70
C LEU A 142 10.34 0.99 11.48
N PHE A 143 10.70 2.25 11.70
CA PHE A 143 9.85 3.40 11.37
C PHE A 143 10.74 4.59 10.98
N PRO A 144 11.15 4.69 9.70
CA PRO A 144 12.02 5.77 9.25
C PRO A 144 11.27 7.12 9.27
N VAL A 145 11.97 8.17 9.69
CA VAL A 145 11.45 9.54 9.77
C VAL A 145 12.45 10.50 9.14
N ALA A 146 11.96 11.52 8.43
CA ALA A 146 12.79 12.60 7.95
C ALA A 146 12.99 13.61 9.09
N GLY A 147 14.25 13.88 9.44
CA GLY A 147 14.61 14.84 10.48
C GLY A 147 14.29 14.35 11.90
N ARG A 148 13.52 15.15 12.65
CA ARG A 148 13.33 14.92 14.10
C ARG A 148 12.16 13.97 14.36
N ARG A 149 12.47 12.88 15.06
CA ARG A 149 11.48 11.92 15.58
C ARG A 149 10.64 12.52 16.71
N ALA A 150 9.35 12.20 16.74
CA ALA A 150 8.50 12.54 17.88
C ALA A 150 8.94 11.76 19.13
N THR A 151 9.05 12.46 20.26
CA THR A 151 9.51 11.87 21.54
C THR A 151 8.39 11.69 22.57
N GLY A 152 7.16 12.01 22.21
CA GLY A 152 6.03 11.93 23.14
C GLY A 152 4.69 12.27 22.51
N PRO A 153 3.59 12.10 23.27
CA PRO A 153 2.26 12.50 22.82
C PRO A 153 2.23 13.99 22.44
N GLY A 154 1.47 14.33 21.39
CA GLY A 154 1.33 15.71 20.88
C GLY A 154 2.45 16.19 19.95
N LYS A 155 3.62 15.55 19.96
CA LYS A 155 4.76 15.90 19.08
C LYS A 155 4.74 15.21 17.71
N VAL A 156 3.72 14.40 17.44
CA VAL A 156 3.59 13.67 16.16
C VAL A 156 3.40 14.63 14.97
N ARG A 157 2.81 15.82 15.19
CA ARG A 157 2.50 16.78 14.12
C ARG A 157 3.72 17.41 13.43
N ILE A 158 4.88 17.37 14.08
CA ILE A 158 6.14 17.90 13.55
C ILE A 158 7.03 16.82 12.93
N GLU A 159 6.71 15.55 13.14
CA GLU A 159 7.44 14.43 12.57
C GLU A 159 6.96 14.17 11.15
N VAL A 160 7.89 13.91 10.24
CA VAL A 160 7.59 13.53 8.85
C VAL A 160 7.94 12.06 8.65
N PRO A 161 6.96 11.14 8.68
CA PRO A 161 7.19 9.73 8.42
C PRO A 161 7.69 9.50 6.98
N LEU A 162 8.72 8.68 6.84
CA LEU A 162 9.16 8.21 5.53
C LEU A 162 8.41 6.95 5.09
N LEU A 163 7.84 6.19 6.03
CA LEU A 163 6.95 5.08 5.70
C LEU A 163 5.59 5.61 5.26
N LEU A 164 5.05 5.12 4.14
CA LEU A 164 3.70 5.44 3.67
C LEU A 164 2.67 4.47 4.27
N SER A 165 1.59 5.00 4.82
CA SER A 165 0.43 4.22 5.26
C SER A 165 -0.59 4.10 4.14
N PRO A 166 -1.27 2.96 3.93
CA PRO A 166 -2.35 2.85 2.93
C PRO A 166 -3.52 3.83 3.15
N TYR A 167 -3.59 4.45 4.33
CA TYR A 167 -4.61 5.42 4.70
C TYR A 167 -4.15 6.88 4.60
N ASP A 168 -2.89 7.11 4.22
CA ASP A 168 -2.40 8.45 3.93
C ASP A 168 -2.95 8.93 2.58
N ASN A 169 -3.08 10.25 2.42
CA ASN A 169 -3.54 10.84 1.18
C ASN A 169 -2.36 11.07 0.22
N PHE A 170 -2.03 10.06 -0.57
CA PHE A 170 -0.99 10.12 -1.61
C PHE A 170 -1.39 9.30 -2.85
N ASP A 171 -0.81 9.61 -4.00
CA ASP A 171 -0.91 8.78 -5.21
C ASP A 171 0.29 7.80 -5.27
N PRO A 172 0.09 6.47 -5.20
CA PRO A 172 1.13 5.49 -5.42
C PRO A 172 2.01 5.74 -6.66
N ALA A 173 1.46 6.26 -7.75
CA ALA A 173 2.23 6.57 -8.96
C ALA A 173 3.23 7.72 -8.76
N GLU A 174 3.06 8.59 -7.75
CA GLU A 174 4.05 9.64 -7.44
C GLU A 174 5.24 9.06 -6.66
N HIS A 175 5.05 7.95 -5.94
CA HIS A 175 6.05 7.39 -5.04
C HIS A 175 6.71 6.11 -5.58
N PHE A 176 6.02 5.36 -6.43
CA PHE A 176 6.44 4.04 -6.86
C PHE A 176 6.33 3.88 -8.39
N ALA A 177 7.34 3.26 -8.99
CA ALA A 177 7.30 2.76 -10.36
C ALA A 177 7.42 1.24 -10.36
N PHE A 178 6.87 0.58 -11.38
CA PHE A 178 6.84 -0.88 -11.47
C PHE A 178 7.33 -1.38 -12.83
N GLY A 179 7.97 -2.55 -12.82
CA GLY A 179 8.57 -3.17 -14.01
C GLY A 179 7.77 -4.36 -14.53
N ARG A 180 8.12 -4.82 -15.73
CA ARG A 180 7.46 -5.95 -16.41
C ARG A 180 7.61 -7.27 -15.65
N TYR A 181 8.65 -7.43 -14.82
CA TYR A 181 8.89 -8.66 -14.06
C TYR A 181 8.48 -8.52 -12.58
N GLY A 182 7.59 -7.56 -12.28
CA GLY A 182 7.05 -7.35 -10.94
C GLY A 182 7.95 -6.54 -10.01
N GLU A 183 9.02 -5.92 -10.54
CA GLU A 183 9.88 -4.99 -9.80
C GLU A 183 9.09 -3.80 -9.26
N ILE A 184 9.60 -3.21 -8.18
CA ILE A 184 9.19 -1.89 -7.69
C ILE A 184 10.40 -1.00 -7.39
N TRP A 185 10.33 0.27 -7.80
CA TRP A 185 11.31 1.30 -7.49
C TRP A 185 10.67 2.50 -6.78
N GLY A 186 11.42 3.13 -5.89
CA GLY A 186 10.98 4.33 -5.17
C GLY A 186 11.39 5.60 -5.90
N ILE A 187 10.41 6.38 -6.34
CA ILE A 187 10.60 7.68 -7.01
C ILE A 187 11.00 8.75 -5.97
N THR A 188 10.29 8.78 -4.84
CA THR A 188 10.51 9.72 -3.73
C THR A 188 11.25 9.06 -2.58
N ASP A 189 11.73 9.87 -1.62
CA ASP A 189 12.34 9.36 -0.38
C ASP A 189 11.37 8.47 0.40
N GLN A 190 10.10 8.86 0.48
CA GLN A 190 9.08 8.04 1.14
C GLN A 190 8.85 6.71 0.40
N GLY A 191 8.84 6.73 -0.94
CA GLY A 191 8.73 5.51 -1.73
C GLY A 191 9.90 4.56 -1.51
N ARG A 192 11.14 5.08 -1.57
CA ARG A 192 12.37 4.30 -1.32
C ARG A 192 12.39 3.72 0.08
N ALA A 193 12.10 4.54 1.09
CA ALA A 193 12.07 4.11 2.48
C ALA A 193 10.99 3.04 2.71
N THR A 194 9.79 3.21 2.14
CA THR A 194 8.71 2.23 2.24
C THR A 194 9.08 0.89 1.61
N ILE A 195 9.71 0.89 0.42
CA ILE A 195 10.21 -0.33 -0.22
C ILE A 195 11.24 -1.04 0.66
N ARG A 196 12.23 -0.30 1.17
CA ARG A 196 13.30 -0.84 2.02
C ARG A 196 12.77 -1.39 3.35
N THR A 197 11.87 -0.66 4.00
CA THR A 197 11.30 -1.02 5.29
C THR A 197 10.37 -2.23 5.18
N CYS A 198 9.50 -2.29 4.17
CA CYS A 198 8.50 -3.36 4.04
C CYS A 198 8.93 -4.49 3.08
N GLY A 199 10.13 -4.42 2.51
CA GLY A 199 10.64 -5.43 1.57
C GLY A 199 9.79 -5.58 0.33
N LEU A 200 9.37 -4.45 -0.26
CA LEU A 200 8.38 -4.48 -1.33
C LEU A 200 8.95 -4.97 -2.67
N ASP A 201 10.27 -5.04 -2.83
CA ASP A 201 10.94 -5.59 -4.02
C ASP A 201 11.57 -6.98 -3.78
N ARG A 202 11.17 -7.68 -2.71
CA ARG A 202 11.66 -9.04 -2.43
C ARG A 202 11.26 -10.03 -3.52
N ALA A 203 12.06 -11.08 -3.69
CA ALA A 203 11.91 -12.05 -4.78
C ALA A 203 10.52 -12.70 -4.85
N SER A 204 9.99 -13.16 -3.72
CA SER A 204 8.66 -13.78 -3.64
C SER A 204 7.54 -12.84 -4.10
N LEU A 205 7.65 -11.54 -3.78
CA LEU A 205 6.65 -10.55 -4.15
C LEU A 205 6.79 -10.11 -5.61
N ARG A 206 8.02 -10.05 -6.14
CA ARG A 206 8.24 -9.87 -7.59
C ARG A 206 7.58 -11.00 -8.38
N LEU A 207 7.79 -12.25 -7.97
CA LEU A 207 7.16 -13.42 -8.60
C LEU A 207 5.63 -13.37 -8.52
N ALA A 208 5.06 -12.97 -7.38
CA ALA A 208 3.61 -12.82 -7.24
C ALA A 208 3.03 -11.73 -8.16
N ARG A 209 3.77 -10.64 -8.38
CA ARG A 209 3.37 -9.52 -9.25
C ARG A 209 3.58 -9.79 -10.73
N LEU A 210 4.61 -10.57 -11.09
CA LEU A 210 5.05 -10.82 -12.46
C LEU A 210 3.92 -11.11 -13.46
N PRO A 211 3.01 -12.08 -13.24
CA PRO A 211 1.99 -12.39 -14.25
C PRO A 211 1.06 -11.19 -14.50
N ILE A 212 0.71 -10.43 -13.47
CA ILE A 212 -0.17 -9.26 -13.58
C ILE A 212 0.59 -8.11 -14.27
N ALA A 213 1.80 -7.81 -13.79
CA ALA A 213 2.61 -6.72 -14.32
C ALA A 213 2.91 -6.92 -15.80
N ARG A 214 3.37 -8.11 -16.19
CA ARG A 214 3.68 -8.45 -17.58
C ARG A 214 2.46 -8.25 -18.48
N CYS A 215 1.31 -8.85 -18.14
CA CYS A 215 0.10 -8.73 -18.96
C CYS A 215 -0.36 -7.27 -19.10
N VAL A 216 -0.33 -6.48 -18.02
CA VAL A 216 -0.71 -5.06 -18.09
C VAL A 216 0.27 -4.26 -18.96
N HIS A 217 1.57 -4.55 -18.88
CA HIS A 217 2.55 -3.88 -19.75
C HIS A 217 2.33 -4.24 -21.23
N GLU A 218 2.06 -5.50 -21.54
CA GLU A 218 1.75 -5.98 -22.91
C GLU A 218 0.45 -5.33 -23.43
N ASP A 219 -0.63 -5.35 -22.64
CA ASP A 219 -1.90 -4.71 -23.02
C ASP A 219 -1.74 -3.21 -23.29
N ILE A 220 -0.89 -2.51 -22.54
CA ILE A 220 -0.59 -1.10 -22.78
C ILE A 220 0.29 -0.93 -24.03
N ASP A 221 1.25 -1.83 -24.29
CA ASP A 221 2.05 -1.80 -25.52
C ASP A 221 1.11 -1.87 -26.74
N ASP A 222 0.22 -2.85 -26.77
CA ASP A 222 -0.75 -3.06 -27.84
C ASP A 222 -1.73 -1.88 -27.98
N PHE A 223 -2.21 -1.35 -26.85
CA PHE A 223 -3.06 -0.16 -26.88
C PHE A 223 -2.36 1.05 -27.52
N LEU A 224 -1.07 1.24 -27.24
CA LEU A 224 -0.28 2.37 -27.74
C LEU A 224 0.17 2.19 -29.21
N THR A 225 0.27 0.97 -29.74
CA THR A 225 0.63 0.72 -31.15
C THR A 225 -0.50 1.01 -32.14
N GLY A 226 -1.70 1.32 -31.64
CA GLY A 226 -2.78 1.88 -32.45
C GLY A 226 -3.72 0.87 -33.09
N ILE A 227 -4.08 -0.16 -32.32
CA ILE A 227 -5.09 -1.17 -32.65
C ILE A 227 -6.52 -0.60 -32.88
N PRO A 228 -7.43 -1.36 -33.52
CA PRO A 228 -8.81 -0.95 -33.72
C PRO A 228 -9.57 -0.67 -32.41
N ASP A 229 -10.51 0.29 -32.43
CA ASP A 229 -11.24 0.77 -31.25
C ASP A 229 -11.90 -0.33 -30.41
N GLY A 230 -12.49 -1.34 -31.06
CA GLY A 230 -13.12 -2.45 -30.35
C GLY A 230 -12.14 -3.28 -29.52
N GLU A 231 -10.92 -3.44 -30.03
CA GLU A 231 -9.85 -4.15 -29.34
C GLU A 231 -9.23 -3.29 -28.24
N ALA A 232 -9.03 -1.98 -28.52
CA ALA A 232 -8.59 -1.02 -27.52
C ALA A 232 -9.51 -1.00 -26.28
N ILE A 233 -10.83 -1.01 -26.47
CA ILE A 233 -11.79 -1.07 -25.35
C ILE A 233 -11.66 -2.38 -24.56
N ARG A 234 -11.39 -3.51 -25.23
CA ARG A 234 -11.18 -4.81 -24.57
C ARG A 234 -9.93 -4.78 -23.68
N LEU A 235 -8.81 -4.27 -24.19
CA LEU A 235 -7.57 -4.14 -23.43
C LEU A 235 -7.72 -3.18 -22.24
N LEU A 236 -8.32 -2.00 -22.47
CA LEU A 236 -8.59 -1.04 -21.40
C LEU A 236 -9.48 -1.62 -20.30
N ARG A 237 -10.47 -2.46 -20.65
CA ARG A 237 -11.28 -3.16 -19.67
C ARG A 237 -10.47 -4.18 -18.87
N HIS A 238 -9.61 -4.95 -19.52
CA HIS A 238 -8.75 -5.92 -18.84
C HIS A 238 -7.80 -5.23 -17.85
N ILE A 239 -7.16 -4.13 -18.28
CA ILE A 239 -6.32 -3.28 -17.40
C ILE A 239 -7.14 -2.76 -16.22
N HIS A 240 -8.33 -2.20 -16.48
CA HIS A 240 -9.21 -1.67 -15.44
C HIS A 240 -9.63 -2.75 -14.43
N GLU A 241 -10.00 -3.95 -14.90
CA GLU A 241 -10.34 -5.08 -14.05
C GLU A 241 -9.14 -5.52 -13.19
N ALA A 242 -7.93 -5.58 -13.76
CA ALA A 242 -6.71 -5.92 -13.03
C ALA A 242 -6.34 -4.87 -11.97
N GLY A 243 -6.61 -3.59 -12.23
CA GLY A 243 -6.36 -2.46 -11.31
C GLY A 243 -7.54 -2.11 -10.39
N SER A 244 -8.59 -2.92 -10.40
CA SER A 244 -9.71 -2.77 -9.47
C SER A 244 -9.26 -2.96 -8.01
N GLU A 245 -9.83 -2.18 -7.10
CA GLU A 245 -9.54 -2.27 -5.67
C GLU A 245 -9.86 -3.66 -5.08
N GLU A 246 -10.68 -4.50 -5.72
CA GLU A 246 -10.89 -5.89 -5.27
C GLU A 246 -9.71 -6.84 -5.58
N ARG A 247 -8.75 -6.42 -6.40
CA ARG A 247 -7.66 -7.29 -6.87
C ARG A 247 -6.39 -7.09 -6.06
N ALA A 248 -5.63 -8.16 -5.85
CA ALA A 248 -4.28 -8.04 -5.31
C ALA A 248 -3.41 -7.16 -6.23
N HIS A 249 -2.54 -6.34 -5.62
CA HIS A 249 -1.61 -5.46 -6.34
C HIS A 249 -2.28 -4.42 -7.25
N CYS A 250 -3.50 -3.98 -6.93
CA CYS A 250 -4.20 -3.00 -7.75
C CYS A 250 -3.42 -1.69 -7.88
N GLY A 251 -2.77 -1.21 -6.81
CA GLY A 251 -1.95 0.00 -6.82
C GLY A 251 -0.79 -0.09 -7.82
N MET A 252 -0.21 -1.27 -8.02
CA MET A 252 0.78 -1.52 -9.09
C MET A 252 0.18 -1.27 -10.47
N VAL A 253 -0.96 -1.90 -10.78
CA VAL A 253 -1.61 -1.77 -12.10
C VAL A 253 -1.99 -0.31 -12.38
N GLN A 254 -2.57 0.37 -11.40
CA GLN A 254 -2.92 1.78 -11.50
C GLN A 254 -1.68 2.67 -11.74
N SER A 255 -0.56 2.38 -11.07
CA SER A 255 0.69 3.10 -11.25
C SER A 255 1.31 2.87 -12.63
N ILE A 256 1.35 1.61 -13.10
CA ILE A 256 1.81 1.27 -14.45
C ILE A 256 0.99 2.03 -15.49
N PHE A 257 -0.34 1.98 -15.39
CA PHE A 257 -1.22 2.70 -16.30
C PHE A 257 -0.92 4.20 -16.29
N ARG A 258 -0.91 4.82 -15.10
CA ARG A 258 -0.66 6.26 -14.93
C ARG A 258 0.66 6.69 -15.55
N HIS A 259 1.74 5.94 -15.31
CA HIS A 259 3.07 6.28 -15.83
C HIS A 259 3.19 6.16 -17.34
N ARG A 260 2.58 5.11 -17.90
CA ARG A 260 2.75 4.76 -19.31
C ARG A 260 1.82 5.52 -20.25
N THR A 261 0.59 5.81 -19.81
CA THR A 261 -0.40 6.52 -20.64
C THR A 261 -0.48 8.01 -20.33
N LYS A 262 0.04 8.44 -19.17
CA LYS A 262 -0.15 9.78 -18.60
C LYS A 262 -1.62 10.14 -18.34
N VAL A 263 -2.51 9.15 -18.35
CA VAL A 263 -3.94 9.31 -18.04
C VAL A 263 -4.18 8.99 -16.56
N PRO A 264 -4.93 9.82 -15.81
CA PRO A 264 -5.33 9.49 -14.43
C PRO A 264 -6.21 8.23 -14.39
N TRP A 265 -6.10 7.45 -13.31
CA TRP A 265 -6.88 6.21 -13.19
C TRP A 265 -8.40 6.47 -13.22
N GLU A 266 -8.84 7.55 -12.58
CA GLU A 266 -10.24 7.97 -12.50
C GLU A 266 -10.83 8.29 -13.89
N THR A 267 -9.97 8.66 -14.84
CA THR A 267 -10.38 8.87 -16.23
C THR A 267 -10.70 7.53 -16.90
N LEU A 268 -9.88 6.50 -16.67
CA LEU A 268 -10.15 5.15 -17.14
C LEU A 268 -11.43 4.58 -16.49
N ASP A 269 -11.63 4.77 -15.20
CA ASP A 269 -12.86 4.38 -14.49
C ASP A 269 -14.10 5.02 -15.15
N SER A 270 -14.04 6.33 -15.44
CA SER A 270 -15.11 7.06 -16.12
C SER A 270 -15.40 6.52 -17.53
N TRP A 271 -14.35 6.20 -18.29
CA TRP A 271 -14.49 5.59 -19.61
C TRP A 271 -15.19 4.23 -19.54
N MET A 272 -14.80 3.38 -18.58
CA MET A 272 -15.38 2.04 -18.41
C MET A 272 -16.83 2.10 -17.92
N ALA A 273 -17.15 3.00 -16.99
CA ALA A 273 -18.53 3.24 -16.55
C ALA A 273 -19.43 3.67 -17.73
N SER A 274 -18.94 4.59 -18.55
CA SER A 274 -19.65 5.08 -19.74
C SER A 274 -19.80 4.00 -20.83
N ALA A 275 -18.80 3.14 -21.03
CA ALA A 275 -18.88 2.01 -21.96
C ALA A 275 -19.89 0.94 -21.48
N GLY A 276 -19.94 0.65 -20.18
CA GLY A 276 -20.92 -0.26 -19.58
C GLY A 276 -22.36 0.22 -19.72
N ALA A 277 -22.63 1.50 -19.42
CA ALA A 277 -23.95 2.12 -19.55
C ALA A 277 -24.47 2.17 -21.00
N ARG A 278 -23.57 2.28 -22.00
CA ARG A 278 -23.92 2.27 -23.42
C ARG A 278 -24.21 0.86 -23.96
N ASN A 279 -23.60 -0.18 -23.38
CA ASN A 279 -23.92 -1.56 -23.72
C ASN A 279 -25.28 -2.02 -23.17
N SER A 280 -25.69 -1.53 -21.98
CA SER A 280 -27.01 -1.82 -21.41
C SER A 280 -28.15 -1.10 -22.13
N SER A 281 -27.89 0.09 -22.69
CA SER A 281 -28.84 0.85 -23.51
C SER A 281 -28.90 0.38 -24.97
N ARG A 282 -27.79 -0.06 -25.58
CA ARG A 282 -27.80 -0.74 -26.90
C ARG A 282 -28.50 -2.10 -26.87
N ARG A 283 -28.47 -2.83 -25.73
CA ARG A 283 -29.31 -4.02 -25.55
C ARG A 283 -30.81 -3.72 -25.55
N ARG A 284 -31.23 -2.45 -25.34
CA ARG A 284 -32.63 -2.02 -25.43
C ARG A 284 -33.01 -1.41 -26.79
N LEU A 285 -32.04 -0.96 -27.58
CA LEU A 285 -32.28 -0.35 -28.88
C LEU A 285 -31.26 -0.88 -29.89
N ALA A 286 -31.67 -1.88 -30.67
CA ALA A 286 -30.92 -2.33 -31.83
C ALA A 286 -31.04 -1.27 -32.94
N GLY A 287 -29.97 -0.49 -33.13
CA GLY A 287 -29.85 0.49 -34.20
C GLY A 287 -28.38 0.86 -34.38
N ASN A 288 -27.84 0.54 -35.55
CA ASN A 288 -26.44 0.72 -35.92
C ASN A 288 -25.96 2.18 -35.75
N ALA A 289 -25.04 2.39 -34.79
CA ALA A 289 -24.18 3.56 -34.78
C ALA A 289 -22.76 3.14 -34.35
N ARG A 290 -21.73 3.59 -35.06
CA ARG A 290 -20.33 3.33 -34.71
C ARG A 290 -19.94 4.07 -33.41
N PRO A 291 -19.05 3.52 -32.57
CA PRO A 291 -18.67 4.14 -31.30
C PRO A 291 -17.81 5.39 -31.54
N ALA A 292 -18.12 6.47 -30.84
CA ALA A 292 -17.21 7.60 -30.60
C ALA A 292 -16.89 7.63 -29.11
N VAL A 293 -15.91 6.83 -28.69
CA VAL A 293 -15.11 7.16 -27.51
C VAL A 293 -14.01 8.07 -28.05
N PRO A 294 -13.72 9.23 -27.45
CA PRO A 294 -12.53 9.99 -27.82
C PRO A 294 -11.32 9.20 -27.31
N LEU A 295 -10.90 8.17 -28.07
CA LEU A 295 -9.96 7.13 -27.64
C LEU A 295 -8.52 7.61 -27.50
N ARG A 296 -8.23 8.84 -27.92
CA ARG A 296 -6.88 9.42 -27.85
C ARG A 296 -6.99 10.86 -27.37
N PRO A 297 -6.92 11.13 -26.05
CA PRO A 297 -6.44 12.45 -25.63
C PRO A 297 -5.08 12.65 -26.30
N GLY A 298 -4.82 13.84 -26.85
CA GLY A 298 -3.57 14.14 -27.54
C GLY A 298 -2.37 13.71 -26.72
N LEU A 299 -1.79 12.57 -27.07
CA LEU A 299 -0.57 12.06 -26.47
C LEU A 299 0.52 13.08 -26.82
N PRO A 300 1.30 13.58 -25.85
CA PRO A 300 2.45 14.41 -26.20
C PRO A 300 3.35 13.62 -27.14
N ALA A 301 3.75 14.26 -28.24
CA ALA A 301 4.65 13.65 -29.21
C ALA A 301 5.93 13.16 -28.50
N PRO A 302 6.50 12.01 -28.91
CA PRO A 302 7.74 11.54 -28.34
C PRO A 302 8.82 12.62 -28.56
N THR A 303 9.36 13.13 -27.47
CA THR A 303 10.63 13.88 -27.51
C THR A 303 11.72 12.89 -27.89
N THR A 304 12.32 13.14 -29.05
CA THR A 304 13.52 12.47 -29.58
C THR A 304 14.67 12.46 -28.59
#